data_AF-A0A3P7MLB4-F1
#
_entry.id   AF-A0A3P7MLB4-F1
#
_cell.length_a   1.000
_cell.length_b   1.000
_cell.length_c   1.000
_cell.angle_alpha   90.00
_cell.angle_beta   90.00
_cell.angle_gamma   90.00
#
_symmetry.space_group_name_H-M   'P 1'
#
loop_
_entity.id
_entity.type
_entity.pdbx_description
1 polymer ?
#
loop_
_entity_poly.entity_id
_entity_poly.type
_entity_poly.pdbx_seq_one_letter_code
_entity_poly.pdbx_strand_id
1 'polypeptide(L)'
;MLSLLIVIAVLFSSTQAATTKKPPLCGTCMPRTVVLTPADGTPGSITPTIKMLANTAQGCRQMNIICTTPAGYSVSNMEFNNFGPPPKTGKNIATLVSCFKGMWRTTYQGSYIDDVIVRRI
;
A
#
# COMPACT_ATOMS: atom_id res chain seq x y z
N MET A 1 51.65 36.33 -11.44
CA MET A 1 50.34 36.73 -12.02
C MET A 1 49.93 35.63 -12.99
N LEU A 2 48.97 34.79 -12.57
CA LEU A 2 47.60 34.75 -13.12
C LEU A 2 47.53 33.84 -14.37
N SER A 3 47.29 32.54 -14.17
CA SER A 3 45.98 31.89 -14.34
C SER A 3 45.83 31.23 -15.72
N LEU A 4 45.74 29.90 -15.75
CA LEU A 4 44.54 29.26 -16.29
C LEU A 4 44.45 27.80 -15.82
N LEU A 5 43.44 27.55 -15.00
CA LEU A 5 42.97 26.23 -14.62
C LEU A 5 42.56 25.45 -15.88
N ILE A 6 43.10 24.26 -16.07
CA ILE A 6 42.43 23.20 -16.81
C ILE A 6 42.51 21.94 -15.93
N VAL A 7 41.61 21.91 -14.95
CA VAL A 7 41.30 20.71 -14.16
C VAL A 7 40.49 19.80 -15.07
N ILE A 8 41.17 18.90 -15.78
CA ILE A 8 40.54 17.83 -16.57
C ILE A 8 40.78 16.50 -15.88
N ALA A 9 39.70 15.71 -15.86
CA ALA A 9 39.57 14.34 -15.38
C ALA A 9 39.60 14.25 -13.84
N VAL A 10 38.53 13.84 -13.17
CA VAL A 10 37.74 12.65 -13.48
C VAL A 10 36.29 12.94 -13.09
N LEU A 11 35.39 13.00 -14.08
CA LEU A 11 33.97 12.77 -13.82
C LEU A 11 33.85 11.30 -13.44
N PHE A 12 33.99 11.01 -12.14
CA PHE A 12 33.48 9.77 -11.57
C PHE A 12 31.97 9.84 -11.74
N SER A 13 31.49 9.38 -12.91
CA SER A 13 30.15 8.86 -13.04
C SER A 13 30.04 7.77 -11.99
N SER A 14 29.48 8.12 -10.84
CA SER A 14 29.01 7.17 -9.85
C SER A 14 27.82 6.47 -10.48
N THR A 15 28.10 5.55 -11.41
CA THR A 15 27.22 4.40 -11.64
C THR A 15 27.11 3.73 -10.29
N GLN A 16 26.05 4.10 -9.56
CA GLN A 16 25.64 3.41 -8.36
C GLN A 16 25.43 1.98 -8.81
N ALA A 17 26.43 1.12 -8.56
CA ALA A 17 26.28 -0.30 -8.70
C ALA A 17 25.07 -0.63 -7.82
N ALA A 18 23.95 -0.96 -8.46
CA ALA A 18 22.76 -1.42 -7.79
C ALA A 18 23.16 -2.74 -7.14
N THR A 19 23.64 -2.63 -5.90
CA THR A 19 23.88 -3.79 -5.05
C THR A 19 22.56 -4.53 -5.02
N THR A 20 22.54 -5.74 -5.57
CA THR A 20 21.41 -6.66 -5.51
C THR A 20 21.29 -7.18 -4.08
N LYS A 21 21.12 -6.26 -3.12
CA LYS A 21 20.71 -6.59 -1.77
C LYS A 21 19.37 -7.28 -1.95
N LYS A 22 19.32 -8.57 -1.62
CA LYS A 22 18.09 -9.36 -1.63
C LYS A 22 16.99 -8.46 -1.05
N PRO A 23 15.89 -8.23 -1.78
CA PRO A 23 14.84 -7.35 -1.29
C PRO A 23 14.51 -7.78 0.13
N PRO A 24 14.44 -6.84 1.09
CA PRO A 24 14.01 -7.19 2.43
C PRO A 24 12.68 -7.94 2.31
N LEU A 25 12.39 -8.89 3.21
CA LEU A 25 11.15 -9.68 3.11
C LEU A 25 9.89 -8.78 3.08
N CYS A 26 9.98 -7.55 3.58
CA CYS A 26 8.93 -6.53 3.45
C CYS A 26 8.78 -5.92 2.02
N GLY A 27 9.61 -6.31 1.06
CA GLY A 27 9.56 -5.87 -0.33
C GLY A 27 8.99 -6.93 -1.30
N THR A 28 8.63 -8.12 -0.79
CA THR A 28 8.23 -9.27 -1.61
C THR A 28 6.72 -9.41 -1.79
N CYS A 29 5.90 -8.69 -1.02
CA CYS A 29 4.44 -8.80 -1.13
C CYS A 29 3.96 -8.35 -2.52
N MET A 30 3.07 -9.12 -3.12
CA MET A 30 2.43 -8.75 -4.39
C MET A 30 1.02 -8.25 -4.11
N PRO A 31 0.54 -7.18 -4.78
CA PRO A 31 -0.79 -6.62 -4.49
C PRO A 31 -1.92 -7.64 -4.68
N ARG A 32 -1.75 -8.52 -5.67
CA ARG A 32 -2.68 -9.61 -6.00
C ARG A 32 -2.85 -10.68 -4.93
N THR A 33 -2.06 -10.67 -3.85
CA THR A 33 -2.23 -11.62 -2.74
C THR A 33 -3.28 -11.16 -1.73
N VAL A 34 -3.73 -9.89 -1.80
CA VAL A 34 -4.90 -9.43 -1.04
C VAL A 34 -6.12 -9.66 -1.90
N VAL A 35 -7.06 -10.46 -1.39
CA VAL A 35 -8.36 -10.65 -2.01
C VAL A 35 -9.21 -9.42 -1.69
N LEU A 36 -9.77 -8.81 -2.74
CA LEU A 36 -10.74 -7.74 -2.64
C LEU A 36 -12.10 -8.32 -3.00
N THR A 37 -13.02 -8.38 -2.04
CA THR A 37 -14.38 -8.83 -2.34
C THR A 37 -15.09 -7.76 -3.16
N PRO A 38 -15.47 -8.03 -4.42
CA PRO A 38 -16.13 -7.06 -5.28
C PRO A 38 -17.57 -6.80 -4.83
N ALA A 39 -18.16 -5.71 -5.33
CA ALA A 39 -19.58 -5.49 -5.20
C ALA A 39 -20.38 -6.64 -5.86
N ASP A 40 -21.34 -7.19 -5.14
CA ASP A 40 -22.18 -8.34 -5.52
C ASP A 40 -23.53 -7.93 -6.14
N GLY A 41 -23.70 -6.65 -6.48
CA GLY A 41 -24.94 -6.10 -7.01
C GLY A 41 -26.01 -5.83 -5.95
N THR A 42 -25.77 -6.15 -4.68
CA THR A 42 -26.66 -5.73 -3.60
C THR A 42 -26.58 -4.21 -3.40
N PRO A 43 -27.70 -3.53 -3.09
CA PRO A 43 -27.69 -2.08 -2.91
C PRO A 43 -26.70 -1.62 -1.83
N GLY A 44 -25.63 -0.95 -2.28
CA GLY A 44 -24.57 -0.41 -1.42
C GLY A 44 -23.45 -1.41 -1.06
N SER A 45 -23.33 -2.48 -1.84
CA SER A 45 -22.09 -3.23 -2.00
C SER A 45 -21.03 -2.34 -2.66
N ILE A 46 -19.78 -2.39 -2.17
CA ILE A 46 -18.71 -1.48 -2.60
C ILE A 46 -17.51 -2.33 -3.03
N THR A 47 -17.04 -2.13 -4.26
CA THR A 47 -15.77 -2.70 -4.70
C THR A 47 -14.61 -1.85 -4.15
N PRO A 48 -13.79 -2.36 -3.22
CA PRO A 48 -12.59 -1.66 -2.80
C PRO A 48 -11.57 -1.55 -3.94
N THR A 49 -10.71 -0.56 -3.87
CA THR A 49 -9.63 -0.35 -4.83
C THR A 49 -8.27 -0.32 -4.14
N ILE A 50 -7.24 -0.84 -4.80
CA ILE A 50 -5.86 -0.76 -4.32
C ILE A 50 -5.14 0.37 -5.06
N LYS A 51 -4.48 1.24 -4.30
CA LYS A 51 -3.51 2.22 -4.80
C LYS A 51 -2.14 1.91 -4.23
N MET A 52 -1.23 1.44 -5.06
CA MET A 52 0.17 1.27 -4.68
C MET A 52 0.81 2.61 -4.36
N LEU A 53 1.61 2.63 -3.29
CA LEU A 53 2.39 3.80 -2.88
C LEU A 53 3.88 3.55 -3.17
N ALA A 54 4.68 4.61 -3.11
CA ALA A 54 6.13 4.48 -3.13
C ALA A 54 6.60 3.59 -1.97
N ASN A 55 7.65 2.80 -2.18
CA ASN A 55 8.22 2.00 -1.10
C ASN A 55 8.73 2.89 0.04
N THR A 56 8.77 2.35 1.26
CA THR A 56 9.42 3.04 2.38
C THR A 56 10.92 3.19 2.13
N ALA A 57 11.60 4.03 2.92
CA ALA A 57 13.06 4.19 2.84
C ALA A 57 13.83 2.86 3.05
N GLN A 58 13.24 1.93 3.80
CA GLN A 58 13.76 0.59 4.04
C GLN A 58 13.51 -0.37 2.85
N GLY A 59 12.80 0.06 1.81
CA GLY A 59 12.44 -0.74 0.64
C GLY A 59 11.17 -1.58 0.82
N CYS A 60 10.37 -1.32 1.87
CA CYS A 60 9.14 -2.07 2.11
C CYS A 60 8.00 -1.57 1.21
N ARG A 61 7.22 -2.50 0.66
CA ARG A 61 6.04 -2.16 -0.14
C ARG A 61 4.91 -1.68 0.75
N GLN A 62 4.15 -0.72 0.24
CA GLN A 62 2.96 -0.20 0.89
C GLN A 62 1.90 0.18 -0.14
N MET A 63 0.65 0.12 0.28
CA MET A 63 -0.50 0.45 -0.55
C MET A 63 -1.63 0.99 0.31
N ASN A 64 -2.51 1.80 -0.29
CA ASN A 64 -3.79 2.12 0.28
C ASN A 64 -4.85 1.19 -0.28
N ILE A 65 -5.64 0.59 0.61
CA ILE A 65 -6.93 0.02 0.25
C ILE A 65 -7.97 1.10 0.49
N ILE A 66 -8.71 1.44 -0.55
CA ILE A 66 -9.62 2.58 -0.59
C ILE A 66 -11.03 2.07 -0.83
N CYS A 67 -11.96 2.55 -0.01
CA CYS A 67 -13.38 2.33 -0.17
C CYS A 67 -14.07 3.68 -0.29
N THR A 68 -14.71 3.89 -1.43
CA THR A 68 -15.50 5.09 -1.69
C THR A 68 -16.96 4.79 -1.38
N THR A 69 -17.53 5.53 -0.44
CA THR A 69 -18.94 5.40 -0.07
C THR A 69 -19.79 5.91 -1.24
N PRO A 70 -20.74 5.10 -1.77
CA PRO A 70 -21.56 5.52 -2.91
C PRO A 70 -22.46 6.71 -2.55
N ALA A 71 -22.90 7.44 -3.58
CA ALA A 71 -23.84 8.53 -3.40
C ALA A 71 -25.14 8.03 -2.74
N GLY A 72 -25.68 8.81 -1.80
CA GLY A 72 -26.86 8.44 -1.02
C GLY A 72 -26.57 7.71 0.30
N TYR A 73 -25.31 7.39 0.59
CA TYR A 73 -24.90 6.80 1.88
C TYR A 73 -23.97 7.73 2.66
N SER A 74 -24.05 7.63 3.99
CA SER A 74 -23.24 8.43 4.92
C SER A 74 -21.95 7.72 5.35
N VAL A 75 -21.95 6.38 5.38
CA VAL A 75 -20.90 5.57 6.02
C VAL A 75 -20.64 4.25 5.27
N SER A 76 -19.41 3.77 5.33
CA SER A 76 -19.01 2.41 4.93
C SER A 76 -18.08 1.78 5.98
N ASN A 77 -18.10 0.45 6.05
CA ASN A 77 -17.28 -0.42 6.88
C ASN A 77 -16.29 -1.18 6.01
N MET A 78 -15.01 -1.07 6.32
CA MET A 78 -13.97 -1.95 5.78
C MET A 78 -13.63 -3.00 6.82
N GLU A 79 -13.90 -4.25 6.46
CA GLU A 79 -13.67 -5.47 7.23
C GLU A 79 -12.43 -6.18 6.68
N PHE A 80 -11.57 -6.68 7.57
CA PHE A 80 -10.37 -7.43 7.21
C PHE A 80 -10.53 -8.89 7.63
N ASN A 81 -10.20 -9.83 6.73
CA ASN A 81 -10.17 -11.28 6.95
C ASN A 81 -11.48 -11.94 7.40
N ASN A 82 -12.65 -11.39 7.08
CA ASN A 82 -13.94 -11.86 7.61
C ASN A 82 -14.04 -11.89 9.16
N PHE A 83 -13.04 -11.34 9.87
CA PHE A 83 -13.09 -11.26 11.32
C PHE A 83 -13.93 -10.04 11.70
N GLY A 84 -14.97 -10.31 12.47
CA GLY A 84 -15.84 -9.30 13.04
C GLY A 84 -15.12 -8.25 13.91
N PRO A 85 -15.88 -7.29 14.44
CA PRO A 85 -15.51 -5.89 14.73
C PRO A 85 -14.27 -5.59 15.60
N PRO A 86 -13.80 -4.32 15.57
CA PRO A 86 -14.42 -3.20 14.85
C PRO A 86 -13.90 -3.04 13.42
N PRO A 87 -14.81 -2.97 12.42
CA PRO A 87 -14.43 -2.54 11.09
C PRO A 87 -13.94 -1.10 11.15
N LYS A 88 -13.10 -0.73 10.18
CA LYS A 88 -12.82 0.69 9.98
C LYS A 88 -14.04 1.32 9.33
N THR A 89 -14.64 2.29 10.01
CA THR A 89 -15.91 2.91 9.60
C THR A 89 -15.70 4.38 9.24
N GLY A 90 -16.37 4.85 8.18
CA GLY A 90 -16.39 6.27 7.83
C GLY A 90 -16.88 6.54 6.41
N LYS A 91 -16.91 7.82 6.02
CA LYS A 91 -17.17 8.23 4.64
C LYS A 91 -15.85 8.23 3.87
N ASN A 92 -15.77 7.48 2.76
CA ASN A 92 -14.57 7.40 1.92
C ASN A 92 -13.31 7.00 2.70
N ILE A 93 -13.29 5.79 3.24
CA ILE A 93 -12.20 5.30 4.07
C ILE A 93 -11.03 4.78 3.23
N ALA A 94 -9.82 5.13 3.64
CA ALA A 94 -8.59 4.54 3.12
C ALA A 94 -7.76 3.98 4.28
N THR A 95 -7.20 2.78 4.12
CA THR A 95 -6.27 2.17 5.07
C THR A 95 -4.93 1.94 4.41
N LEU A 96 -3.87 2.36 5.12
CA LEU A 96 -2.50 2.03 4.76
C LEU A 96 -2.21 0.59 5.15
N VAL A 97 -1.70 -0.16 4.18
CA VAL A 97 -1.22 -1.52 4.35
C VAL A 97 0.25 -1.54 3.98
N SER A 98 1.05 -2.13 4.85
CA SER A 98 2.49 -2.27 4.66
C SER A 98 2.84 -3.74 4.62
N CYS A 99 3.74 -4.11 3.71
CA CYS A 99 4.29 -5.45 3.67
C CYS A 99 5.24 -5.65 4.85
N PHE A 100 5.06 -6.74 5.59
CA PHE A 100 5.88 -7.11 6.74
C PHE A 100 6.16 -8.61 6.70
N LYS A 101 7.44 -8.99 6.70
CA LYS A 101 7.88 -10.39 6.62
C LYS A 101 7.25 -11.19 5.46
N GLY A 102 6.98 -10.55 4.33
CA GLY A 102 6.41 -11.19 3.14
C GLY A 102 4.88 -11.30 3.14
N MET A 103 4.20 -10.77 4.17
CA MET A 103 2.75 -10.74 4.28
C MET A 103 2.25 -9.31 4.38
N TRP A 104 1.03 -9.04 3.90
CA TRP A 104 0.42 -7.73 4.05
C TRP A 104 -0.07 -7.53 5.48
N ARG A 105 0.17 -6.33 6.03
CA ARG A 105 -0.24 -5.96 7.37
C ARG A 105 -0.91 -4.59 7.34
N THR A 106 -2.12 -4.51 7.87
CA THR A 106 -2.83 -3.23 8.01
C THR A 106 -2.22 -2.41 9.13
N THR A 107 -2.09 -1.09 8.96
CA THR A 107 -1.74 -0.19 10.07
C THR A 107 -2.90 0.01 11.03
N TYR A 108 -4.12 -0.35 10.61
CA TYR A 108 -5.28 -0.40 11.47
C TYR A 108 -5.21 -1.67 12.34
N GLN A 109 -4.97 -1.51 13.64
CA GLN A 109 -4.81 -2.59 14.63
C GLN A 109 -3.61 -3.55 14.42
N GLY A 110 -2.87 -3.42 13.31
CA GLY A 110 -1.64 -4.18 13.11
C GLY A 110 -1.86 -5.64 12.72
N SER A 111 -3.05 -6.01 12.21
CA SER A 111 -3.36 -7.38 11.78
C SER A 111 -2.74 -7.70 10.41
N TYR A 112 -2.37 -8.97 10.20
CA TYR A 112 -2.09 -9.47 8.85
C TYR A 112 -3.38 -9.49 8.04
N ILE A 113 -3.30 -9.28 6.73
CA ILE A 113 -4.46 -9.25 5.84
C ILE A 113 -4.29 -10.19 4.66
N ASP A 114 -5.33 -10.97 4.41
CA ASP A 114 -5.47 -11.88 3.27
C ASP A 114 -6.73 -11.52 2.45
N ASP A 115 -7.77 -11.00 3.10
CA ASP A 115 -9.04 -10.62 2.47
C ASP A 115 -9.56 -9.27 3.00
N VAL A 116 -10.21 -8.49 2.14
CA VAL A 116 -10.89 -7.24 2.49
C VAL A 116 -12.29 -7.21 1.92
N ILE A 117 -13.25 -6.98 2.81
CA ILE A 117 -14.67 -6.85 2.50
C ILE A 117 -15.12 -5.46 2.88
N VAL A 118 -16.03 -4.90 2.09
CA VAL A 118 -16.59 -3.58 2.35
C VAL A 118 -18.10 -3.66 2.35
N ARG A 119 -18.71 -3.25 3.46
CA ARG A 119 -20.16 -3.18 3.63
C ARG A 119 -20.57 -1.77 3.98
N ARG A 120 -21.81 -1.38 3.72
CA ARG A 120 -22.38 -0.11 4.22
C ARG A 120 -22.99 -0.29 5.61
N ILE A 121 -23.17 0.83 6.32
CA ILE A 121 -24.12 0.97 7.43
C ILE A 121 -25.19 1.96 7.00
#